data_AF-A0A9X2M9J3-F1
#
_entry.id   AF-A0A9X2M9J3-F1
#
_cell.length_a   1.000
_cell.length_b   1.000
_cell.length_c   1.000
_cell.angle_alpha   90.00
_cell.angle_beta   90.00
_cell.angle_gamma   90.00
#
_symmetry.space_group_name_H-M   'P 1'
#
loop_
_entity.id
_entity.type
_entity.pdbx_description
1 polymer ?
#
loop_
_entity_poly.entity_id
_entity_poly.type
_entity_poly.pdbx_seq_one_letter_code
_entity_poly.pdbx_strand_id
1 'polypeptide(L)'
;MDRVLPKYYIIKNDIIKKINNNELAPHQPLPSERELIDSYNVSRITVRRAIDELVKEGYVYKVSGKGSFVNKNTSKQNLNTVHSYTEEITNQGKKPSRKLLKTAVEKGSYEICEKLDLLENENIFVLERVYYADEKPLCLTKAYLPYKEFSNIECFDFAGNSLYNVLENFYNIKITRATQVIEAASSKDEISELLEVEDGHPLLLFNTTTYGQKDGVEFPIEYFISYYKTDNMKYVIEQSR
;
A
#
# COMPACT_ATOMS: atom_id res chain seq x y z
N MET A 1 6.81 22.99 -7.97
CA MET A 1 8.09 22.93 -7.26
C MET A 1 8.49 21.47 -7.19
N ASP A 2 9.51 21.07 -7.94
CA ASP A 2 10.02 19.70 -7.90
C ASP A 2 10.51 19.36 -6.49
N ARG A 3 9.76 18.52 -5.77
CA ARG A 3 10.21 17.98 -4.48
C ARG A 3 11.37 17.05 -4.76
N VAL A 4 12.59 17.47 -4.40
CA VAL A 4 13.78 16.62 -4.43
C VAL A 4 13.59 15.52 -3.39
N LEU A 5 13.26 14.31 -3.85
CA LEU A 5 13.13 13.14 -2.99
C LEU A 5 14.45 12.90 -2.24
N PRO A 6 14.41 12.46 -0.97
CA PRO A 6 15.62 12.11 -0.23
C PRO A 6 16.45 11.07 -0.99
N LYS A 7 17.75 11.29 -1.11
CA LYS A 7 18.65 10.42 -1.90
C LYS A 7 18.60 8.95 -1.50
N TYR A 8 18.42 8.63 -0.22
CA TYR A 8 18.30 7.24 0.24
C TYR A 8 17.04 6.56 -0.31
N TYR A 9 15.94 7.32 -0.48
CA TYR A 9 14.66 6.82 -0.99
C TYR A 9 14.76 6.50 -2.48
N ILE A 10 15.50 7.31 -3.24
CA ILE A 10 15.81 7.04 -4.66
C ILE A 10 16.60 5.73 -4.79
N ILE A 11 17.64 5.52 -3.97
CA ILE A 11 18.45 4.31 -3.98
C ILE A 11 17.60 3.08 -3.61
N LYS A 12 16.78 3.17 -2.57
CA LYS A 12 15.88 2.11 -2.14
C LYS A 12 14.97 1.67 -3.28
N ASN A 13 14.26 2.62 -3.89
CA ASN A 13 13.29 2.33 -4.95
C ASN A 13 13.95 1.80 -6.23
N ASP A 14 15.15 2.27 -6.58
CA ASP A 14 15.89 1.72 -7.71
C ASP A 14 16.30 0.26 -7.48
N ILE A 15 16.77 -0.08 -6.27
CA ILE A 15 17.10 -1.46 -5.92
C ILE A 15 15.85 -2.35 -5.92
N ILE A 16 14.72 -1.89 -5.35
CA ILE A 16 13.44 -2.62 -5.41
C ILE A 16 13.04 -2.87 -6.87
N LYS A 17 13.13 -1.85 -7.72
CA LYS A 17 12.82 -1.98 -9.15
C LYS A 17 13.68 -3.03 -9.84
N LYS A 18 14.99 -3.03 -9.58
CA LYS A 18 15.92 -4.04 -10.12
C LYS A 18 15.61 -5.46 -9.65
N ILE A 19 15.21 -5.61 -8.39
CA ILE A 19 14.77 -6.89 -7.84
C ILE A 19 13.48 -7.35 -8.56
N ASN A 20 12.49 -6.47 -8.70
CA ASN A 20 11.21 -6.80 -9.32
C ASN A 20 11.33 -7.12 -10.83
N ASN A 21 12.26 -6.46 -11.51
CA ASN A 21 12.58 -6.72 -12.91
C ASN A 21 13.43 -7.98 -13.14
N ASN A 22 13.77 -8.72 -12.08
CA ASN A 22 14.73 -9.84 -12.10
C ASN A 22 16.14 -9.47 -12.59
N GLU A 23 16.52 -8.19 -12.53
CA GLU A 23 17.91 -7.74 -12.75
C GLU A 23 18.81 -8.11 -11.57
N LEU A 24 18.21 -8.27 -10.38
CA LEU A 24 18.84 -8.79 -9.17
C LEU A 24 18.10 -10.06 -8.73
N ALA A 25 18.74 -11.22 -8.88
CA ALA A 25 18.15 -12.52 -8.57
C ALA A 25 18.09 -12.79 -7.06
N PRO A 26 17.17 -13.66 -6.58
CA PRO A 26 17.19 -14.23 -5.24
C PRO A 26 18.58 -14.70 -4.80
N HIS A 27 18.96 -14.35 -3.57
CA HIS A 27 20.27 -14.64 -2.97
C HIS A 27 21.48 -14.03 -3.69
N GLN A 28 21.27 -13.20 -4.72
CA GLN A 28 22.34 -12.43 -5.32
C GLN A 28 22.85 -11.38 -4.31
N PRO A 29 24.17 -11.18 -4.19
CA PRO A 29 24.71 -10.08 -3.40
C PRO A 29 24.32 -8.74 -4.05
N LEU A 30 23.92 -7.78 -3.23
CA LEU A 30 23.89 -6.39 -3.65
C LEU A 30 25.31 -5.89 -3.92
N PRO A 31 25.47 -4.85 -4.77
CA PRO A 31 26.71 -4.09 -4.82
C PRO A 31 27.11 -3.64 -3.41
N SER A 32 28.41 -3.65 -3.15
CA SER A 32 28.98 -3.23 -1.87
C SER A 32 28.60 -1.78 -1.53
N GLU A 33 28.66 -1.42 -0.23
CA GLU A 33 28.40 -0.03 0.20
C GLU A 33 29.24 0.97 -0.61
N ARG A 34 30.49 0.61 -0.92
CA ARG A 34 31.41 1.44 -1.70
C ARG A 34 30.95 1.61 -3.15
N GLU A 35 30.56 0.53 -3.82
CA GLU A 35 30.04 0.60 -5.20
C GLU A 35 28.73 1.39 -5.28
N LEU A 36 27.87 1.30 -4.26
CA LEU A 36 26.64 2.10 -4.16
C LEU A 36 26.95 3.58 -3.89
N ILE A 37 27.96 3.90 -3.07
CA ILE A 37 28.42 5.28 -2.85
C ILE A 37 28.88 5.89 -4.19
N ASP A 38 29.70 5.14 -4.94
CA ASP A 38 30.29 5.61 -6.19
C ASP A 38 29.23 5.74 -7.29
N SER A 39 28.33 4.76 -7.43
CA SER A 39 27.30 4.75 -8.49
C SER A 39 26.21 5.80 -8.31
N TYR A 40 25.78 6.08 -7.07
CA TYR A 40 24.74 7.06 -6.80
C TYR A 40 25.30 8.44 -6.40
N ASN A 41 26.62 8.57 -6.24
CA ASN A 41 27.31 9.78 -5.80
C ASN A 41 26.67 10.38 -4.52
N VAL A 42 26.67 9.57 -3.46
CA VAL A 42 26.03 9.89 -2.17
C VAL A 42 26.94 9.58 -0.98
N SER A 43 26.58 10.08 0.21
CA SER A 43 27.32 9.75 1.42
C SER A 43 27.08 8.29 1.86
N ARG A 44 28.05 7.72 2.57
CA ARG A 44 27.93 6.39 3.20
C ARG A 44 26.69 6.25 4.09
N ILE A 45 26.34 7.29 4.84
CA ILE A 45 25.16 7.31 5.71
C ILE A 45 23.87 7.14 4.89
N THR A 46 23.82 7.73 3.68
CA THR A 46 22.68 7.62 2.77
C THR A 46 22.51 6.20 2.24
N VAL A 47 23.60 5.56 1.80
CA VAL A 47 23.58 4.15 1.35
C VAL A 47 23.18 3.22 2.48
N ARG A 48 23.78 3.36 3.67
CA ARG A 48 23.44 2.51 4.82
C ARG A 48 21.99 2.64 5.21
N ARG A 49 21.45 3.86 5.23
CA ARG A 49 20.01 4.09 5.47
C ARG A 49 19.13 3.38 4.45
N ALA A 50 19.47 3.45 3.16
CA ALA A 50 18.72 2.75 2.12
C ALA A 50 18.75 1.22 2.31
N ILE A 51 19.92 0.65 2.58
CA ILE A 51 20.08 -0.79 2.85
C ILE A 51 19.34 -1.20 4.14
N ASP A 52 19.41 -0.40 5.20
CA ASP A 52 18.74 -0.68 6.46
C ASP A 52 17.20 -0.69 6.29
N GLU A 53 16.65 0.22 5.49
CA GLU A 53 15.23 0.19 5.13
C GLU A 53 14.87 -1.04 4.27
N LEU A 54 15.68 -1.39 3.26
CA LEU A 54 15.48 -2.60 2.45
C LEU A 54 15.51 -3.88 3.30
N VAL A 55 16.35 -3.91 4.34
CA VAL A 55 16.42 -5.03 5.28
C VAL A 55 15.21 -5.06 6.19
N LYS A 56 14.80 -3.90 6.70
CA LYS A 56 13.59 -3.76 7.53
C LYS A 56 12.32 -4.19 6.77
N GLU A 57 12.23 -3.85 5.49
CA GLU A 57 11.10 -4.18 4.62
C GLU A 57 11.19 -5.60 4.03
N GLY A 58 12.29 -6.32 4.29
CA GLY A 58 12.44 -7.74 3.93
C GLY A 58 12.90 -8.01 2.49
N TYR A 59 13.16 -6.97 1.69
CA TYR A 59 13.72 -7.11 0.33
C TYR A 59 15.14 -7.68 0.34
N VAL A 60 15.90 -7.40 1.40
CA VAL A 60 17.32 -7.73 1.52
C VAL A 60 17.59 -8.33 2.90
N TYR A 61 18.59 -9.20 3.02
CA TYR A 61 19.11 -9.67 4.31
C TYR A 61 20.62 -9.47 4.39
N LYS A 62 21.14 -9.29 5.60
CA LYS A 62 22.58 -9.13 5.85
C LYS A 62 23.18 -10.44 6.32
N VAL A 63 24.35 -10.77 5.79
CA VAL A 63 25.20 -11.85 6.28
C VAL A 63 26.49 -11.23 6.82
N SER A 64 26.75 -11.42 8.12
CA SER A 64 27.91 -10.85 8.79
C SER A 64 29.20 -11.22 8.04
N GLY A 65 30.02 -10.21 7.73
CA GLY A 65 31.27 -10.36 6.98
C GLY A 65 31.14 -10.69 5.49
N LYS A 66 29.93 -10.92 4.96
CA LYS A 66 29.71 -11.30 3.55
C LYS A 66 28.90 -10.30 2.73
N GLY A 67 28.21 -9.37 3.38
CA GLY A 67 27.47 -8.28 2.72
C GLY A 67 25.95 -8.43 2.81
N SER A 68 25.26 -7.78 1.89
CA SER A 68 23.79 -7.76 1.84
C SER A 68 23.31 -8.50 0.59
N PHE A 69 22.26 -9.31 0.71
CA PHE A 69 21.80 -10.21 -0.33
C PHE A 69 20.30 -10.03 -0.56
N VAL A 70 19.86 -10.18 -1.81
CA VAL A 70 18.45 -10.14 -2.20
C VAL A 70 17.73 -11.30 -1.53
N ASN A 71 16.63 -11.01 -0.85
CA ASN A 71 15.81 -12.04 -0.24
C ASN A 71 15.09 -12.84 -1.35
N LYS A 72 14.91 -14.16 -1.16
CA LYS A 72 14.18 -15.01 -2.11
C LYS A 72 12.70 -14.68 -2.21
N ASN A 73 12.22 -13.94 -1.21
CA ASN A 73 10.82 -13.71 -0.92
C ASN A 73 10.41 -12.26 -1.18
N THR A 74 10.98 -11.61 -2.20
CA THR A 74 10.76 -10.19 -2.50
C THR A 74 9.40 -9.89 -3.13
N SER A 75 8.68 -10.91 -3.63
CA SER A 75 7.30 -10.79 -4.12
C SER A 75 6.25 -11.12 -3.04
N LYS A 76 6.65 -11.26 -1.77
CA LYS A 76 5.72 -11.56 -0.69
C LYS A 76 5.03 -10.27 -0.23
N GLN A 77 3.71 -10.24 -0.34
CA GLN A 77 2.91 -9.32 0.47
C GLN A 77 3.16 -9.63 1.95
N ASN A 78 4.02 -8.85 2.60
CA ASN A 78 4.17 -8.90 4.04
C ASN A 78 2.93 -8.25 4.65
N LEU A 79 2.04 -9.07 5.21
CA LEU A 79 0.88 -8.60 6.00
C LEU A 79 1.27 -7.70 7.20
N ASN A 80 2.57 -7.61 7.50
CA ASN A 80 3.14 -6.83 8.59
C ASN A 80 3.44 -5.36 8.21
N THR A 81 3.17 -4.93 6.97
CA THR A 81 3.45 -3.55 6.54
C THR A 81 2.23 -2.96 5.82
N VAL A 82 1.85 -1.74 6.22
CA VAL A 82 0.75 -1.00 5.60
C VAL A 82 1.26 -0.39 4.31
N HIS A 83 0.70 -0.82 3.18
CA HIS A 83 1.00 -0.29 1.85
C HIS A 83 -0.26 0.28 1.21
N SER A 84 -0.11 1.29 0.37
CA SER A 84 -1.19 1.66 -0.55
C SER A 84 -1.26 0.64 -1.70
N TYR A 85 -2.45 0.40 -2.27
CA TYR A 85 -2.59 -0.44 -3.46
C TYR A 85 -1.71 0.01 -4.64
N THR A 86 -1.37 1.29 -4.71
CA THR A 86 -0.45 1.82 -5.73
C THR A 86 0.96 1.28 -5.54
N GLU A 87 1.44 1.33 -4.30
CA GLU A 87 2.74 0.78 -3.92
C GLU A 87 2.73 -0.73 -4.10
N GLU A 88 1.63 -1.40 -3.72
CA GLU A 88 1.46 -2.83 -3.87
C GLU A 88 1.66 -3.29 -5.33
N ILE A 89 0.96 -2.65 -6.27
CA ILE A 89 1.04 -2.98 -7.69
C ILE A 89 2.44 -2.66 -8.25
N THR A 90 3.01 -1.53 -7.84
CA THR A 90 4.35 -1.12 -8.27
C THR A 90 5.42 -2.08 -7.75
N ASN A 91 5.27 -2.57 -6.51
CA ASN A 91 6.16 -3.55 -5.89
C ASN A 91 6.05 -4.94 -6.54
N GLN A 92 4.96 -5.22 -7.24
CA GLN A 92 4.82 -6.41 -8.10
C GLN A 92 5.45 -6.21 -9.50
N GLY A 93 6.06 -5.05 -9.77
CA GLY A 93 6.62 -4.72 -11.09
C GLY A 93 5.58 -4.37 -12.16
N LYS A 94 4.32 -4.15 -11.77
CA LYS A 94 3.21 -3.85 -12.68
C LYS A 94 2.91 -2.36 -12.70
N LYS A 95 2.24 -1.88 -13.76
CA LYS A 95 1.82 -0.49 -13.88
C LYS A 95 0.46 -0.28 -13.18
N PRO A 96 0.39 0.53 -12.10
CA PRO A 96 -0.89 0.85 -11.46
C PRO A 96 -1.69 1.85 -12.28
N SER A 97 -2.99 1.59 -12.42
CA SER A 97 -3.99 2.58 -12.80
C SER A 97 -5.28 2.37 -12.01
N ARG A 98 -6.20 3.33 -12.07
CA ARG A 98 -7.42 3.34 -11.24
C ARG A 98 -8.57 3.92 -12.04
N LYS A 99 -9.77 3.39 -11.83
CA LYS A 99 -11.03 4.00 -12.27
C LYS A 99 -11.80 4.47 -11.04
N LEU A 100 -12.06 5.77 -10.96
CA LEU A 100 -12.89 6.36 -9.91
C LEU A 100 -14.36 6.04 -10.19
N LEU A 101 -15.06 5.46 -9.22
CA LEU A 101 -16.49 5.13 -9.33
C LEU A 101 -17.36 6.12 -8.55
N LYS A 102 -16.96 6.42 -7.31
CA LYS A 102 -17.70 7.33 -6.43
C LYS A 102 -16.76 8.15 -5.56
N THR A 103 -17.06 9.43 -5.42
CA THR A 103 -16.64 10.28 -4.30
C THR A 103 -17.86 10.99 -3.74
N ALA A 104 -18.03 10.97 -2.43
CA ALA A 104 -19.16 11.66 -1.79
C ALA A 104 -18.86 11.99 -0.33
N VAL A 105 -19.46 13.07 0.17
CA VAL A 105 -19.62 13.30 1.60
C VAL A 105 -21.05 12.91 1.97
N GLU A 106 -21.21 11.91 2.84
CA GLU A 106 -22.51 11.39 3.23
C GLU A 106 -22.56 11.05 4.73
N LYS A 107 -23.73 10.66 5.22
CA LYS A 107 -23.93 10.23 6.61
C LYS A 107 -23.47 8.78 6.76
N GLY A 108 -22.61 8.52 7.73
CA GLY A 108 -22.16 7.16 8.02
C GLY A 108 -23.28 6.31 8.60
N SER A 109 -23.35 5.05 8.16
CA SER A 109 -24.19 4.05 8.82
C SER A 109 -23.62 3.72 10.20
N TYR A 110 -24.43 3.11 11.07
CA TYR A 110 -24.00 2.67 12.39
C TYR A 110 -22.70 1.85 12.34
N GLU A 111 -22.62 0.85 11.45
CA GLU A 111 -21.45 -0.02 11.31
C GLU A 111 -20.20 0.74 10.88
N ILE A 112 -20.31 1.65 9.91
CA ILE A 112 -19.16 2.45 9.44
C ILE A 112 -18.70 3.43 10.52
N CYS A 113 -19.63 4.08 11.21
CA CYS A 113 -19.32 4.97 12.33
C CYS A 113 -18.62 4.20 13.47
N GLU A 114 -19.09 3.00 13.80
CA GLU A 114 -18.46 2.16 14.82
C GLU A 114 -17.02 1.80 14.46
N LYS A 115 -16.75 1.41 13.20
CA LYS A 115 -15.37 1.11 12.75
C LYS A 115 -14.43 2.32 12.76
N LEU A 116 -14.98 3.52 12.64
CA LEU A 116 -14.24 4.78 12.61
C LEU A 116 -14.27 5.54 13.94
N ASP A 117 -14.74 4.92 15.04
CA ASP A 117 -14.90 5.57 16.34
C ASP A 117 -15.67 6.91 16.27
N LEU A 118 -16.69 6.99 15.40
CA LEU A 118 -17.53 8.17 15.18
C LEU A 118 -18.88 8.05 15.89
N LEU A 119 -19.51 9.18 16.17
CA LEU A 119 -20.92 9.17 16.56
C LEU A 119 -21.81 8.78 15.38
N GLU A 120 -22.97 8.23 15.69
CA GLU A 120 -23.98 7.85 14.69
C GLU A 120 -24.36 9.06 13.83
N ASN A 121 -24.50 8.85 12.51
CA ASN A 121 -24.84 9.89 11.55
C ASN A 121 -23.82 11.06 11.50
N GLU A 122 -22.56 10.85 11.89
CA GLU A 122 -21.49 11.77 11.51
C GLU A 122 -21.20 11.71 10.00
N ASN A 123 -20.62 12.79 9.49
CA ASN A 123 -20.26 12.86 8.08
C ASN A 123 -19.01 12.02 7.83
N ILE A 124 -19.07 11.21 6.78
CA ILE A 124 -17.94 10.45 6.26
C ILE A 124 -17.66 10.86 4.82
N PHE A 125 -16.40 10.73 4.41
CA PHE A 125 -16.04 10.77 3.01
C PHE A 125 -15.96 9.35 2.47
N VAL A 126 -16.60 9.11 1.33
CA VAL A 126 -16.63 7.81 0.65
C VAL A 126 -15.85 7.90 -0.64
N LEU A 127 -14.95 6.94 -0.84
CA LEU A 127 -14.12 6.81 -2.02
C LEU A 127 -14.18 5.38 -2.56
N GLU A 128 -14.74 5.22 -3.76
CA GLU A 128 -14.92 3.93 -4.41
C GLU A 128 -14.18 3.87 -5.74
N ARG A 129 -13.37 2.83 -5.93
CA ARG A 129 -12.44 2.72 -7.06
C ARG A 129 -12.18 1.27 -7.45
N VAL A 130 -11.99 1.04 -8.75
CA VAL A 130 -11.34 -0.17 -9.26
C VAL A 130 -9.86 0.12 -9.48
N TYR A 131 -8.99 -0.71 -8.92
CA TYR A 131 -7.56 -0.71 -9.22
C TYR A 131 -7.24 -1.68 -10.34
N TYR A 132 -6.30 -1.30 -11.19
CA TYR A 132 -5.82 -2.09 -12.31
C TYR A 132 -4.31 -2.28 -12.22
N ALA A 133 -3.86 -3.46 -12.61
CA ALA A 133 -2.46 -3.79 -12.77
C ALA A 133 -2.23 -4.26 -14.20
N ASP A 134 -1.40 -3.52 -14.95
CA ASP A 134 -1.21 -3.72 -16.39
C ASP A 134 -2.55 -3.77 -17.16
N GLU A 135 -3.40 -2.77 -16.89
CA GLU A 135 -4.71 -2.56 -17.53
C GLU A 135 -5.78 -3.63 -17.22
N LYS A 136 -5.47 -4.65 -16.40
CA LYS A 136 -6.44 -5.63 -15.94
C LYS A 136 -6.98 -5.28 -14.55
N PRO A 137 -8.30 -5.37 -14.30
CA PRO A 137 -8.86 -5.09 -12.99
C PRO A 137 -8.30 -6.08 -11.96
N LEU A 138 -7.91 -5.54 -10.81
CA LEU A 138 -7.25 -6.25 -9.73
C LEU A 138 -8.17 -6.36 -8.51
N CYS A 139 -8.69 -5.23 -8.07
CA CYS A 139 -9.58 -5.15 -6.92
C CYS A 139 -10.53 -3.96 -7.01
N LEU A 140 -11.69 -4.11 -6.37
CA LEU A 140 -12.67 -3.06 -6.13
C LEU A 140 -12.55 -2.65 -4.66
N THR A 141 -12.35 -1.37 -4.42
CA THR A 141 -12.15 -0.80 -3.08
C THR A 141 -13.21 0.23 -2.78
N LYS A 142 -13.72 0.21 -1.55
CA LYS A 142 -14.61 1.24 -1.01
C LYS A 142 -14.11 1.67 0.36
N ALA A 143 -13.57 2.88 0.42
CA ALA A 143 -12.98 3.47 1.61
C ALA A 143 -13.90 4.53 2.22
N TYR A 144 -13.93 4.56 3.55
CA TYR A 144 -14.71 5.47 4.37
C TYR A 144 -13.76 6.19 5.33
N LEU A 145 -13.83 7.52 5.37
CA LEU A 145 -12.94 8.34 6.19
C LEU A 145 -13.76 9.31 7.07
N PRO A 146 -13.30 9.61 8.30
CA PRO A 146 -13.95 10.58 9.18
C PRO A 146 -13.82 12.00 8.59
N TYR A 147 -14.91 12.52 8.01
CA TYR A 147 -14.84 13.75 7.20
C TYR A 147 -14.39 14.98 8.00
N LYS A 148 -14.73 15.03 9.29
CA LYS A 148 -14.35 16.13 10.19
C LYS A 148 -12.83 16.31 10.26
N GLU A 149 -12.07 15.22 10.26
CA GLU A 149 -10.60 15.25 10.31
C GLU A 149 -9.96 15.57 8.95
N PHE A 150 -10.71 15.33 7.88
CA PHE A 150 -10.27 15.45 6.48
C PHE A 150 -11.16 16.40 5.69
N SER A 151 -11.46 17.58 6.25
CA SER A 151 -12.31 18.57 5.57
C SER A 151 -11.74 18.96 4.20
N ASN A 152 -12.62 19.15 3.20
CA ASN A 152 -12.30 19.45 1.81
C ASN A 152 -11.54 18.33 1.05
N ILE A 153 -11.55 17.10 1.56
CA ILE A 153 -10.88 15.97 0.90
C ILE A 153 -11.47 15.68 -0.49
N GLU A 154 -12.73 16.02 -0.72
CA GLU A 154 -13.42 15.92 -2.01
C GLU A 154 -12.84 16.83 -3.10
N CYS A 155 -12.04 17.84 -2.73
CA CYS A 155 -11.36 18.71 -3.70
C CYS A 155 -10.14 18.04 -4.36
N PHE A 156 -9.68 16.89 -3.86
CA PHE A 156 -8.57 16.15 -4.45
C PHE A 156 -9.04 15.22 -5.58
N ASP A 157 -8.24 15.14 -6.64
CA ASP A 157 -8.45 14.15 -7.69
C ASP A 157 -7.87 12.79 -7.27
N PHE A 158 -8.74 11.87 -6.86
CA PHE A 158 -8.38 10.49 -6.50
C PHE A 158 -8.27 9.53 -7.70
N ALA A 159 -8.52 9.99 -8.93
CA ALA A 159 -8.15 9.24 -10.12
C ALA A 159 -6.62 9.26 -10.32
N GLY A 160 -6.00 10.44 -10.16
CA GLY A 160 -4.54 10.58 -10.22
C GLY A 160 -3.81 10.29 -8.90
N ASN A 161 -4.35 10.73 -7.77
CA ASN A 161 -3.62 10.72 -6.50
C ASN A 161 -3.89 9.48 -5.64
N SER A 162 -2.83 8.99 -4.98
CA SER A 162 -2.96 7.97 -3.93
C SER A 162 -3.61 8.59 -2.69
N LEU A 163 -4.56 7.88 -2.07
CA LEU A 163 -5.23 8.36 -0.86
C LEU A 163 -4.23 8.60 0.27
N TYR A 164 -3.36 7.63 0.56
CA TYR A 164 -2.36 7.75 1.62
C TYR A 164 -1.40 8.91 1.38
N ASN A 165 -1.00 9.15 0.13
CA ASN A 165 -0.18 10.32 -0.20
C ASN A 165 -0.88 11.64 0.15
N VAL A 166 -2.20 11.73 -0.05
CA VAL A 166 -3.00 12.90 0.36
C VAL A 166 -3.06 13.01 1.89
N LEU A 167 -3.37 11.92 2.59
CA LEU A 167 -3.46 11.90 4.06
C LEU A 167 -2.12 12.29 4.71
N GLU A 168 -1.02 11.73 4.25
CA GLU A 168 0.31 11.97 4.81
C GLU A 168 0.84 13.37 4.50
N ASN A 169 0.68 13.86 3.27
CA ASN A 169 1.33 15.10 2.84
C ASN A 169 0.48 16.36 3.03
N PHE A 170 -0.85 16.25 2.90
CA PHE A 170 -1.74 17.41 3.02
C PHE A 170 -2.40 17.48 4.40
N TYR A 171 -2.81 16.34 4.95
CA TYR A 171 -3.41 16.28 6.28
C TYR A 171 -2.41 15.97 7.41
N ASN A 172 -1.12 15.78 7.06
CA ASN A 172 -0.02 15.52 7.99
C ASN A 172 -0.28 14.31 8.91
N ILE A 173 -0.93 13.27 8.35
CA ILE A 173 -1.19 12.02 9.05
C ILE A 173 0.05 11.14 8.99
N LYS A 174 0.44 10.57 10.12
CA LYS A 174 1.41 9.48 10.16
C LYS A 174 0.67 8.16 10.27
N ILE A 175 0.64 7.36 9.22
CA ILE A 175 0.03 6.02 9.28
C ILE A 175 0.85 5.14 10.22
N THR A 176 0.18 4.46 11.16
CA THR A 176 0.86 3.71 12.23
C THR A 176 0.65 2.20 12.11
N ARG A 177 -0.60 1.77 11.93
CA ARG A 177 -0.98 0.36 11.85
C ARG A 177 -2.28 0.18 11.07
N ALA A 178 -2.55 -1.05 10.65
CA ALA A 178 -3.84 -1.45 10.15
C ALA A 178 -4.26 -2.78 10.79
N THR A 179 -5.56 -2.94 10.99
CA THR A 179 -6.15 -4.22 11.40
C THR A 179 -7.02 -4.69 10.25
N GLN A 180 -6.71 -5.89 9.73
CA GLN A 180 -7.35 -6.44 8.55
C GLN A 180 -7.97 -7.79 8.87
N VAL A 181 -9.24 -7.94 8.51
CA VAL A 181 -9.97 -9.21 8.49
C VAL A 181 -10.03 -9.67 7.04
N ILE A 182 -9.70 -10.95 6.82
CA ILE A 182 -9.65 -11.56 5.49
C ILE A 182 -10.68 -12.67 5.43
N GLU A 183 -11.57 -12.60 4.45
CA GLU A 183 -12.66 -13.55 4.25
C GLU A 183 -12.67 -14.04 2.81
N ALA A 184 -13.25 -15.22 2.59
CA ALA A 184 -13.56 -15.68 1.24
C ALA A 184 -14.91 -15.08 0.81
N ALA A 185 -14.98 -14.60 -0.43
CA ALA A 185 -16.21 -14.12 -1.03
C ALA A 185 -16.36 -14.71 -2.44
N SER A 186 -17.58 -14.68 -2.97
CA SER A 186 -17.87 -14.98 -4.37
C SER A 186 -18.31 -13.69 -5.06
N SER A 187 -17.81 -13.44 -6.26
CA SER A 187 -18.27 -12.31 -7.09
C SER A 187 -19.75 -12.47 -7.43
N LYS A 188 -20.45 -11.34 -7.48
CA LYS A 188 -21.84 -11.29 -7.89
C LYS A 188 -22.18 -9.91 -8.46
N ASP A 189 -23.06 -9.88 -9.46
CA ASP A 189 -23.67 -8.66 -10.00
C ASP A 189 -22.59 -7.62 -10.41
N GLU A 190 -22.70 -6.38 -9.92
CA GLU A 190 -21.80 -5.28 -10.24
C GLU A 190 -20.33 -5.57 -9.91
N ILE A 191 -20.04 -6.37 -8.87
CA ILE A 191 -18.66 -6.74 -8.52
C ILE A 191 -18.04 -7.60 -9.62
N SER A 192 -18.80 -8.55 -10.18
CA SER A 192 -18.35 -9.42 -11.27
C SER A 192 -18.05 -8.60 -12.53
N GLU A 193 -18.95 -7.67 -12.86
CA GLU A 193 -18.80 -6.79 -14.02
C GLU A 193 -17.56 -5.89 -13.88
N LEU A 194 -17.38 -5.23 -12.73
CA LEU A 194 -16.27 -4.32 -12.49
C LEU A 194 -14.91 -5.03 -12.44
N LEU A 195 -14.89 -6.29 -12.00
CA LEU A 195 -13.67 -7.10 -11.91
C LEU A 195 -13.41 -7.97 -13.14
N GLU A 196 -14.29 -7.89 -14.14
CA GLU A 196 -14.22 -8.68 -15.38
C GLU A 196 -14.06 -10.18 -15.08
N VAL A 197 -14.98 -10.70 -14.27
CA VAL A 197 -15.08 -12.12 -13.91
C VAL A 197 -16.52 -12.61 -14.04
N GLU A 198 -16.70 -13.92 -14.14
CA GLU A 198 -18.04 -14.53 -14.06
C GLU A 198 -18.57 -14.46 -12.63
N ASP A 199 -19.90 -14.50 -12.48
CA ASP A 199 -20.53 -14.68 -11.17
C ASP A 199 -20.08 -15.99 -10.52
N GLY A 200 -19.85 -15.94 -9.20
CA GLY A 200 -19.34 -17.06 -8.44
C GLY A 200 -17.81 -17.20 -8.45
N HIS A 201 -17.09 -16.35 -9.20
CA HIS A 201 -15.63 -16.33 -9.16
C HIS A 201 -15.12 -16.07 -7.73
N PRO A 202 -14.14 -16.85 -7.23
CA PRO A 202 -13.63 -16.69 -5.88
C PRO A 202 -12.87 -15.36 -5.72
N LEU A 203 -13.17 -14.66 -4.65
CA LEU A 203 -12.54 -13.40 -4.27
C LEU A 203 -12.03 -13.49 -2.83
N LEU A 204 -11.03 -12.67 -2.53
CA LEU A 204 -10.68 -12.35 -1.14
C LEU A 204 -11.32 -11.02 -0.77
N LEU A 205 -12.07 -11.03 0.31
CA LEU A 205 -12.70 -9.86 0.90
C LEU A 205 -11.84 -9.37 2.07
N PHE A 206 -11.43 -8.11 2.00
CA PHE A 206 -10.72 -7.42 3.07
C PHE A 206 -11.63 -6.43 3.75
N ASN A 207 -11.69 -6.52 5.06
CA ASN A 207 -12.27 -5.52 5.93
C ASN A 207 -11.14 -4.94 6.78
N THR A 208 -10.72 -3.72 6.45
CA THR A 208 -9.50 -3.14 7.01
C THR A 208 -9.78 -1.81 7.68
N THR A 209 -9.35 -1.67 8.94
CA THR A 209 -9.32 -0.38 9.64
C THR A 209 -7.88 0.08 9.74
N THR A 210 -7.57 1.21 9.12
CA THR A 210 -6.25 1.84 9.13
C THR A 210 -6.24 2.93 10.20
N TYR A 211 -5.20 2.94 11.02
CA TYR A 211 -4.97 3.93 12.07
C TYR A 211 -3.83 4.85 11.67
N GLY A 212 -3.98 6.11 12.04
CA GLY A 212 -2.97 7.13 11.86
C GLY A 212 -2.89 8.05 13.06
N GLN A 213 -1.81 8.79 13.14
CA GLN A 213 -1.51 9.72 14.22
C GLN A 213 -1.49 11.15 13.68
N LYS A 214 -2.14 12.07 14.40
CA LYS A 214 -2.09 13.51 14.19
C LYS A 214 -1.89 14.19 15.54
N ASP A 215 -0.93 15.11 15.64
CA ASP A 215 -0.62 15.86 16.87
C ASP A 215 -0.43 14.98 18.12
N GLY A 216 0.14 13.79 17.94
CA GLY A 216 0.41 12.85 19.02
C GLY A 216 -0.73 11.87 19.32
N VAL A 217 -1.94 12.08 18.80
CA VAL A 217 -3.12 11.25 19.05
C VAL A 217 -3.34 10.27 17.89
N GLU A 218 -3.46 8.97 18.19
CA GLU A 218 -3.83 7.93 17.22
C GLU A 218 -5.35 7.78 17.14
N PHE A 219 -5.89 7.65 15.93
CA PHE A 219 -7.32 7.45 15.66
C PHE A 219 -7.50 6.65 14.35
N PRO A 220 -8.67 6.04 14.11
CA PRO A 220 -8.97 5.39 12.84
C PRO A 220 -9.12 6.44 11.73
N ILE A 221 -8.24 6.38 10.72
CA ILE A 221 -8.21 7.33 9.61
C ILE A 221 -9.01 6.84 8.40
N GLU A 222 -9.24 5.54 8.33
CA GLU A 222 -9.90 4.88 7.21
C GLU A 222 -10.46 3.54 7.67
N TYR A 223 -11.68 3.23 7.25
CA TYR A 223 -12.18 1.86 7.17
C TYR A 223 -12.45 1.58 5.70
N PHE A 224 -11.93 0.48 5.16
CA PHE A 224 -12.19 0.13 3.77
C PHE A 224 -12.53 -1.34 3.59
N ILE A 225 -13.34 -1.57 2.57
CA ILE A 225 -13.73 -2.88 2.07
C ILE A 225 -13.05 -3.07 0.72
N SER A 226 -12.43 -4.22 0.49
CA SER A 226 -11.79 -4.54 -0.78
C SER A 226 -12.11 -5.95 -1.25
N TYR A 227 -12.63 -6.05 -2.46
CA TYR A 227 -12.84 -7.30 -3.19
C TYR A 227 -11.67 -7.51 -4.14
N TYR A 228 -10.86 -8.53 -3.91
CA TYR A 228 -9.62 -8.76 -4.65
C TYR A 228 -9.66 -10.10 -5.38
N LYS A 229 -9.26 -10.11 -6.66
CA LYS A 229 -9.20 -11.34 -7.48
C LYS A 229 -8.15 -12.32 -6.97
N THR A 230 -8.54 -13.57 -6.73
CA THR A 230 -7.62 -14.60 -6.22
C THR A 230 -6.54 -15.00 -7.22
N ASP A 231 -6.79 -14.85 -8.53
CA ASP A 231 -5.87 -15.24 -9.61
C ASP A 231 -4.48 -14.57 -9.50
N ASN A 232 -4.45 -13.39 -8.88
CA ASN A 232 -3.29 -12.51 -8.85
C ASN A 232 -2.69 -12.33 -7.45
N MET A 233 -3.17 -13.03 -6.43
CA MET A 233 -2.75 -12.78 -5.04
C MET A 233 -2.41 -14.05 -4.26
N LYS A 234 -1.29 -13.99 -3.53
CA LYS A 234 -0.85 -15.00 -2.57
C LYS A 234 -0.41 -14.33 -1.28
N TYR A 235 -0.96 -14.77 -0.15
CA TYR A 235 -0.46 -14.39 1.16
C TYR A 235 0.47 -15.45 1.72
N VAL A 236 1.52 -14.99 2.37
CA VAL A 236 2.46 -15.86 3.07
C VAL A 236 2.59 -15.33 4.49
N ILE A 237 2.23 -16.16 5.46
CA ILE A 237 2.37 -15.86 6.88
C ILE A 237 3.47 -16.76 7.42
N GLU A 238 4.56 -16.16 7.89
CA GLU A 238 5.63 -16.88 8.58
C GLU A 238 5.37 -16.79 10.09
N GLN A 239 5.19 -17.93 10.74
CA GLN A 239 4.91 -18.03 12.18
C GLN A 239 6.07 -18.74 12.87
N SER A 240 6.55 -18.17 13.96
CA SER A 240 7.58 -18.75 14.83
C SER A 240 6.99 -19.00 16.21
N ARG A 241 7.40 -20.09 16.86
CA ARG A 241 7.01 -20.44 18.22
C ARG A 241 7.98 -19.89 19.24
#